data_AF-A0A8T6W8G9-F1
#
_entry.id   AF-A0A8T6W8G9-F1
#
_cell.length_a   1.000
_cell.length_b   1.000
_cell.length_c   1.000
_cell.angle_alpha   90.00
_cell.angle_beta   90.00
_cell.angle_gamma   90.00
#
_symmetry.space_group_name_H-M   'P 1'
#
loop_
_entity.id
_entity.type
_entity.pdbx_description
1 polymer ?
#
loop_
_entity_poly.entity_id
_entity_poly.type
_entity_poly.pdbx_seq_one_letter_code
_entity_poly.pdbx_strand_id
1 'polypeptide(L)'
;SKTINCPKGTTTEALSDLLLEYIHDLKGVTVYVDGAKEGAPLNRVELKDVRKMMKKIGEEIKVEGMKEEDLQSCRGGTCDI
;
A
#
# COMPACT_ATOMS: atom_id res chain seq x y z
N SER A 1 -3.99 13.90 12.82
CA SER A 1 -3.95 12.46 13.16
C SER A 1 -2.77 11.83 12.42
N LYS A 2 -1.99 10.97 13.08
CA LYS A 2 -1.02 10.07 12.43
C LYS A 2 -1.61 8.67 12.44
N THR A 3 -1.52 7.97 11.32
CA THR A 3 -2.10 6.64 11.14
C THR A 3 -0.99 5.60 11.16
N ILE A 4 -1.14 4.58 11.99
CA ILE A 4 -0.26 3.41 12.05
C ILE A 4 -1.03 2.22 11.48
N ASN A 5 -0.51 1.63 10.41
CA ASN A 5 -0.99 0.34 9.90
C ASN A 5 -0.18 -0.78 10.56
N CYS A 6 -0.85 -1.63 11.33
CA CYS A 6 -0.26 -2.76 12.04
C CYS A 6 -0.43 -4.04 11.21
N PRO A 7 0.59 -4.48 10.44
CA PRO A 7 0.51 -5.72 9.68
C PRO A 7 0.36 -6.93 10.60
N LYS A 8 -0.10 -8.05 10.02
CA LYS A 8 -0.19 -9.33 10.73
C LYS A 8 1.15 -9.70 11.39
N GLY A 9 1.11 -9.97 12.69
CA GLY A 9 2.29 -10.27 13.50
C GLY A 9 2.81 -9.10 14.33
N THR A 10 2.26 -7.90 14.19
CA THR A 10 2.53 -6.78 15.11
C THR A 10 2.05 -7.16 16.51
N THR A 11 2.93 -7.06 17.52
CA THR A 11 2.57 -7.34 18.92
C THR A 11 2.18 -6.06 19.65
N THR A 12 1.43 -6.24 20.75
CA THR A 12 1.03 -5.15 21.64
C THR A 12 2.22 -4.45 22.27
N GLU A 13 3.27 -5.21 22.61
CA GLU A 13 4.47 -4.70 23.26
C GLU A 13 5.26 -3.81 22.30
N ALA A 14 5.50 -4.27 21.08
CA ALA A 14 6.22 -3.50 20.06
C ALA A 14 5.49 -2.19 19.70
N LEU A 15 4.15 -2.23 19.65
CA LEU A 15 3.35 -1.03 19.43
C LEU A 15 3.41 -0.08 20.64
N SER A 16 3.35 -0.62 21.86
CA SER A 16 3.41 0.17 23.09
C SER A 16 4.76 0.89 23.22
N ASP A 17 5.87 0.19 22.98
CA ASP A 17 7.21 0.77 23.05
C ASP A 17 7.36 1.92 22.06
N LEU A 18 6.90 1.73 20.82
CA LEU A 18 6.92 2.77 19.79
C LEU A 18 6.05 3.98 20.18
N LEU A 19 4.85 3.76 20.73
CA LEU A 19 3.98 4.86 21.12
C LEU A 19 4.56 5.67 22.29
N LEU A 20 5.21 5.00 23.24
CA LEU A 20 5.87 5.63 24.38
C LEU A 20 7.06 6.50 23.95
N GLU A 21 7.83 6.05 22.95
CA GLU A 21 8.94 6.83 22.39
C GLU A 21 8.48 8.21 21.88
N TYR A 22 7.31 8.28 21.25
CA TYR A 22 6.79 9.51 20.63
C TYR A 22 5.66 10.17 21.42
N ILE A 23 5.38 9.75 22.66
CA ILE A 23 4.18 10.18 23.39
C ILE A 23 4.09 11.69 23.60
N HIS A 24 5.24 12.38 23.74
CA HIS A 24 5.29 13.82 23.92
C HIS A 24 4.94 14.61 22.64
N ASP A 25 5.17 14.02 21.47
CA ASP A 25 4.92 14.64 20.16
C ASP A 25 3.56 14.26 19.58
N LEU A 26 3.02 13.12 19.99
CA LEU A 26 1.76 12.57 19.50
C LEU A 26 0.56 13.29 20.12
N LYS A 27 -0.12 14.11 19.32
CA LYS A 27 -1.44 14.67 19.68
C LYS A 27 -2.58 13.64 19.64
N GLY A 28 -2.31 12.45 19.13
CA GLY A 28 -3.28 11.37 18.93
C GLY A 28 -2.91 10.47 17.75
N VAL A 29 -3.21 9.19 17.86
CA VAL A 29 -2.88 8.15 16.88
C VAL A 29 -4.14 7.39 16.48
N THR A 30 -4.22 7.03 15.20
CA THR A 30 -5.21 6.09 14.67
C THR A 30 -4.49 4.79 14.33
N VAL A 31 -4.99 3.67 14.82
CA VAL A 31 -4.39 2.34 14.60
C VAL A 31 -5.31 1.49 13.75
N TYR A 32 -4.78 0.94 12.66
CA TYR A 32 -5.47 -0.06 11.83
C TYR A 32 -4.75 -1.39 11.93
N VAL A 33 -5.40 -2.36 12.57
CA VAL A 33 -4.92 -3.74 12.58
C VAL A 33 -5.21 -4.38 11.22
N ASP A 34 -4.30 -5.21 10.74
CA ASP A 34 -4.50 -5.96 9.49
C ASP A 34 -5.84 -6.71 9.52
N GLY A 35 -6.62 -6.58 8.44
CA GLY A 35 -7.97 -7.14 8.34
C GLY A 35 -9.07 -6.41 9.15
N ALA A 36 -8.78 -5.32 9.87
CA ALA A 36 -9.80 -4.60 10.65
C ALA A 36 -10.87 -3.89 9.80
N LYS A 37 -10.61 -3.69 8.49
CA LYS A 37 -11.54 -3.09 7.55
C LYS A 37 -11.81 -4.05 6.40
N GLU A 38 -13.04 -4.54 6.31
CA GLU A 38 -13.51 -5.29 5.14
C GLU A 38 -13.42 -4.39 3.89
N GLY A 39 -12.92 -4.95 2.78
CA GLY A 39 -12.74 -4.22 1.53
C GLY A 39 -11.62 -3.18 1.54
N ALA A 40 -10.56 -3.39 2.33
CA ALA A 40 -9.36 -2.56 2.23
C ALA A 40 -8.83 -2.51 0.78
N PRO A 41 -8.48 -1.33 0.24
CA PRO A 41 -8.10 -1.19 -1.18
C PRO A 41 -6.77 -1.88 -1.51
N LEU A 42 -5.96 -2.18 -0.50
CA LEU A 42 -4.67 -2.81 -0.64
C LEU A 42 -4.66 -4.11 0.16
N ASN A 43 -4.39 -5.21 -0.54
CA ASN A 43 -4.20 -6.53 0.05
C ASN A 43 -2.72 -6.88 0.07
N ARG A 44 -2.29 -7.61 1.09
CA ARG A 44 -0.97 -8.22 1.10
C ARG A 44 -0.87 -9.24 -0.03
N VAL A 45 0.17 -9.12 -0.85
CA VAL A 45 0.47 -10.06 -1.94
C VAL A 45 1.90 -10.55 -1.81
N GLU A 46 2.12 -11.84 -2.02
CA GLU A 46 3.48 -12.40 -2.01
C GLU A 46 4.22 -12.04 -3.32
N LEU A 47 5.51 -11.77 -3.24
CA LEU A 47 6.33 -11.32 -4.40
C LEU A 47 6.27 -12.29 -5.59
N LYS A 48 6.08 -13.59 -5.32
CA LYS A 48 5.92 -14.62 -6.36
C LYS A 48 4.63 -14.41 -7.17
N ASP A 49 3.58 -13.92 -6.52
CA ASP A 49 2.29 -13.67 -7.14
C ASP A 49 2.28 -12.33 -7.88
N VAL A 50 3.05 -11.34 -7.40
CA VAL A 50 3.27 -10.09 -8.13
C VAL A 50 3.82 -10.37 -9.53
N ARG A 51 4.83 -11.23 -9.67
CA ARG A 51 5.37 -11.60 -11.00
C ARG A 51 4.34 -12.26 -11.91
N LYS A 52 3.45 -13.11 -11.35
CA LYS A 52 2.37 -13.74 -12.13
C LYS A 52 1.33 -12.71 -12.55
N MET A 53 0.95 -11.81 -11.64
CA MET A 53 0.02 -10.72 -11.93
C MET A 53 0.59 -9.79 -13.00
N MET A 54 1.87 -9.39 -12.92
CA MET A 54 2.49 -8.55 -13.96
C MET A 54 2.54 -9.21 -15.33
N LYS A 55 2.75 -10.54 -15.39
CA LYS A 55 2.68 -11.28 -16.65
C LYS A 55 1.26 -11.32 -17.21
N LYS A 56 0.27 -11.65 -16.37
CA LYS A 56 -1.15 -11.64 -16.77
C LYS A 56 -1.61 -10.27 -17.23
N ILE A 57 -1.25 -9.22 -16.49
CA ILE A 57 -1.53 -7.84 -16.85
C ILE A 57 -0.87 -7.51 -18.19
N GLY A 58 0.39 -7.88 -18.41
CA GLY A 58 1.06 -7.66 -19.71
C GLY A 58 0.45 -8.46 -20.88
N GLU A 59 -0.22 -9.58 -20.61
CA GLU A 59 -0.90 -10.41 -21.60
C GLU A 59 -2.36 -9.97 -21.86
N GLU A 60 -3.06 -9.46 -20.84
CA GLU A 60 -4.46 -8.99 -20.90
C GLU A 60 -4.57 -7.52 -21.32
N ILE A 61 -3.55 -6.71 -21.04
CA ILE A 61 -3.43 -5.32 -21.53
C ILE A 61 -2.89 -5.35 -22.97
N LYS A 62 -3.71 -5.82 -23.91
CA LYS A 62 -3.68 -5.28 -25.27
C LYS A 62 -4.55 -4.03 -25.26
N VAL A 63 -3.95 -2.89 -24.88
CA VAL A 63 -4.68 -1.62 -25.03
C VAL A 63 -4.76 -1.33 -26.52
N GLU A 64 -5.93 -1.58 -27.12
CA GLU A 64 -6.25 -0.99 -28.40
C GLU A 64 -6.28 0.54 -28.21
N GLY A 65 -5.15 1.20 -28.51
CA GLY A 65 -5.08 2.67 -28.57
C GLY A 65 -4.08 3.37 -27.65
N MET A 66 -3.32 2.70 -26.77
CA MET A 66 -2.20 3.38 -26.07
C MET A 66 -0.95 3.35 -26.92
N LYS A 67 -0.39 4.53 -27.21
CA LYS A 67 0.93 4.64 -27.83
C LYS A 67 1.99 4.38 -26.77
N GLU A 68 3.14 3.83 -27.16
CA GLU A 68 4.27 3.57 -26.25
C GLU A 68 4.70 4.82 -25.45
N GLU A 69 4.48 5.99 -26.03
CA GLU A 69 4.74 7.32 -25.45
C GLU A 69 3.93 7.57 -24.16
N ASP A 70 2.70 7.07 -24.08
CA ASP A 70 1.79 7.29 -22.94
C ASP A 70 2.18 6.44 -21.71
N LEU A 71 2.74 5.24 -21.95
CA LEU A 71 3.28 4.36 -20.90
C LEU A 71 4.53 4.94 -20.25
N GLN A 72 5.30 5.75 -20.98
CA GLN A 72 6.54 6.34 -20.52
C GLN A 72 6.30 7.57 -19.63
N SER A 73 5.21 8.30 -19.87
CA SER A 73 4.76 9.46 -19.08
C SER A 73 4.26 9.07 -17.67
N CYS A 74 3.49 7.97 -17.55
CA CYS A 74 2.87 7.57 -16.27
C CYS A 74 3.84 6.98 -15.23
N ARG A 75 5.11 6.72 -15.56
CA ARG A 75 6.11 6.22 -14.60
C ARG A 75 6.46 7.23 -13.51
N GLY A 76 6.20 8.52 -13.74
CA GLY A 76 6.46 9.60 -12.77
C GLY A 76 5.38 9.80 -11.71
N GLY A 77 4.24 9.09 -11.78
CA GLY A 77 3.17 9.18 -10.79
C GLY A 77 2.52 10.57 -10.67
N THR A 78 2.66 11.42 -11.69
CA THR A 78 2.07 12.75 -11.75
C THR A 78 1.16 12.82 -12.97
N CYS A 79 -0.14 12.96 -12.73
CA CYS A 79 -1.10 13.37 -13.75
C CYS A 79 -1.41 14.83 -13.47
N ASP A 80 -0.99 15.73 -14.35
CA ASP A 80 -1.52 17.09 -14.35
C ASP A 80 -2.97 17.03 -14.81
N ILE A 81 -3.89 17.50 -13.97
CA ILE A 81 -5.31 17.70 -14.31
C ILE A 81 -5.44 19.03 -15.06
#